data_AF-A0A0K8VUC4-F1
#
_entry.id   AF-A0A0K8VUC4-F1
#
_cell.length_a   1.000
_cell.length_b   1.000
_cell.length_c   1.000
_cell.angle_alpha   90.00
_cell.angle_beta   90.00
_cell.angle_gamma   90.00
#
_symmetry.space_group_name_H-M   'P 1'
#
loop_
_entity.id
_entity.type
_entity.pdbx_description
1 polymer ?
#
loop_
_entity_poly.entity_id
_entity_poly.type
_entity_poly.pdbx_seq_one_letter_code
_entity_poly.pdbx_strand_id
1 'polypeptide(L)'
;MNFNLLALLVMLYTTLLTNVVNGQFWRLNSPSDRDNFILETKSVMASGICYKEVLGEASEPTLKLQTISYCCPGYRRDLQSSAMHCEPICSEDCTNGICTAPDVCECYPGYTRAGGRCEEL
;
A
#
# COMPACT_ATOMS: atom_id res chain seq x y z
N MET A 1 -13.54 11.24 57.47
CA MET A 1 -12.91 11.20 56.13
C MET A 1 -13.11 12.54 55.46
N ASN A 2 -12.03 13.31 55.27
CA ASN A 2 -12.10 14.68 54.75
C ASN A 2 -12.07 14.61 53.22
N PHE A 3 -13.20 14.80 52.55
CA PHE A 3 -13.36 14.63 51.10
C PHE A 3 -12.36 15.45 50.27
N ASN A 4 -11.95 16.61 50.81
CA ASN A 4 -10.93 17.47 50.21
C ASN A 4 -9.54 16.82 50.16
N LEU A 5 -9.17 16.06 51.19
CA LEU A 5 -7.87 15.38 51.22
C LEU A 5 -7.84 14.21 50.24
N LEU A 6 -8.95 13.49 50.11
CA LEU A 6 -9.06 12.39 49.14
C LEU A 6 -8.99 12.91 47.71
N ALA A 7 -9.66 14.04 47.41
CA ALA A 7 -9.61 14.69 46.11
C ALA A 7 -8.19 15.15 45.74
N LEU A 8 -7.47 15.75 46.69
CA LEU A 8 -6.08 16.18 46.47
C LEU A 8 -5.15 14.99 46.20
N LEU A 9 -5.32 13.86 46.90
CA LEU A 9 -4.52 12.65 46.68
C LEU A 9 -4.82 12.00 45.33
N VAL A 10 -6.08 11.98 44.88
CA VAL A 10 -6.46 11.47 43.55
C VAL A 10 -5.87 12.34 42.44
N MET A 11 -5.92 13.67 42.57
CA MET A 11 -5.35 14.59 41.58
C MET A 11 -3.81 14.49 41.52
N LEU A 12 -3.15 14.30 42.67
CA LEU A 12 -1.70 14.10 42.70
C LEU A 12 -1.34 12.75 42.05
N TYR A 13 -2.08 11.69 42.35
CA TYR A 13 -1.86 10.36 41.79
C TYR A 13 -2.08 10.32 40.27
N THR A 14 -3.08 11.01 39.74
CA THR A 14 -3.29 11.10 38.29
C THR A 14 -2.17 11.87 37.60
N THR A 15 -1.66 12.96 38.19
CA THR A 15 -0.49 13.69 37.63
C THR A 15 0.81 12.89 37.68
N LEU A 16 0.96 11.97 38.64
CA LEU A 16 2.13 11.11 38.77
C LEU A 16 2.07 9.89 37.82
N LEU A 17 0.88 9.50 37.37
CA LEU A 17 0.67 8.39 36.42
C LEU A 17 0.52 8.82 34.97
N THR A 18 0.33 10.12 34.69
CA THR A 18 0.38 10.63 33.33
C THR A 18 1.83 10.67 32.88
N ASN A 19 2.33 9.53 32.37
CA ASN A 19 3.19 9.61 31.20
C ASN A 19 2.33 10.28 30.14
N VAL A 20 2.40 11.61 30.07
CA VAL A 20 1.84 12.35 28.96
C VAL A 20 2.65 11.89 27.77
N VAL A 21 2.19 10.82 27.12
CA VAL A 21 2.56 10.57 25.75
C VAL A 21 1.96 11.77 25.04
N ASN A 22 2.76 12.82 24.87
CA ASN A 22 2.49 13.88 23.91
C ASN A 22 2.53 13.17 22.56
N GLY A 23 1.44 12.47 22.25
CA GLY A 23 1.24 11.83 20.97
C GLY A 23 1.35 12.93 19.95
N GLN A 24 2.42 12.92 19.16
CA GLN A 24 2.51 13.68 17.93
C GLN A 24 1.56 13.04 16.92
N PHE A 25 0.27 13.05 17.24
CA PHE A 25 -0.81 12.46 16.45
C PHE A 25 -1.03 13.23 15.13
N TRP A 26 -0.44 14.42 14.99
CA TRP A 26 -0.63 15.28 13.80
C TRP A 26 0.66 15.83 13.18
N ARG A 27 1.87 15.38 13.56
CA ARG A 27 3.04 15.64 12.70
C ARG A 27 3.06 14.63 11.56
N LEU A 28 2.11 14.77 10.64
CA LEU A 28 2.26 14.23 9.30
C LEU A 28 3.35 15.07 8.63
N ASN A 29 4.46 14.45 8.26
CA ASN A 29 5.40 15.09 7.35
C ASN A 29 4.66 15.40 6.06
N SER A 30 4.84 16.60 5.52
CA SER A 30 4.33 16.91 4.17
C SER A 30 4.95 15.90 3.20
N PRO A 31 4.15 15.22 2.36
CA PRO A 31 4.68 14.33 1.34
C PRO A 31 5.60 15.14 0.42
N SER A 32 6.71 14.53 0.02
CA SER A 32 7.60 15.13 -0.97
C SER A 32 6.93 15.11 -2.35
N ASP A 33 7.43 15.92 -3.29
CA ASP A 33 6.93 15.92 -4.67
C ASP A 33 7.02 14.52 -5.31
N ARG A 34 8.05 13.75 -4.95
CA ARG A 34 8.20 12.35 -5.36
C ARG A 34 7.10 11.45 -4.78
N ASP A 35 6.73 11.64 -3.52
CA ASP A 35 5.69 10.83 -2.89
C ASP A 35 4.31 11.15 -3.49
N ASN A 36 4.03 12.42 -3.77
CA ASN A 36 2.81 12.84 -4.48
C ASN A 36 2.75 12.21 -5.88
N PHE A 37 3.86 12.29 -6.63
CA PHE A 37 3.97 11.64 -7.94
C PHE A 37 3.69 10.13 -7.86
N ILE A 38 4.26 9.42 -6.87
CA ILE A 38 4.03 7.99 -6.68
C ILE A 38 2.55 7.72 -6.37
N LEU A 39 1.93 8.51 -5.50
CA LEU A 39 0.52 8.35 -5.13
C LEU A 39 -0.42 8.60 -6.31
N GLU A 40 -0.19 9.68 -7.05
CA GLU A 40 -0.97 10.03 -8.25
C GLU A 40 -0.83 8.95 -9.31
N THR A 41 0.41 8.52 -9.60
CA THR A 41 0.67 7.45 -10.57
C THR A 41 0.00 6.15 -10.14
N LYS A 42 0.09 5.78 -8.84
CA LYS A 42 -0.60 4.61 -8.29
C LYS A 42 -2.12 4.67 -8.37
N SER A 43 -2.70 5.86 -8.31
CA SER A 43 -4.15 6.02 -8.38
C SER A 43 -4.74 5.73 -9.76
N VAL A 44 -3.95 5.92 -10.83
CA VAL A 44 -4.39 5.73 -12.22
C VAL A 44 -3.95 4.39 -12.82
N MET A 45 -3.14 3.61 -12.10
CA MET A 45 -2.67 2.30 -12.55
C MET A 45 -3.78 1.24 -12.56
N ALA A 46 -3.71 0.32 -13.52
CA ALA A 46 -4.55 -0.86 -13.52
C ALA A 46 -4.23 -1.76 -12.31
N SER A 47 -5.26 -2.35 -11.69
CA SER A 47 -5.10 -3.22 -10.52
C SER A 47 -4.34 -4.51 -10.80
N GLY A 48 -4.15 -4.88 -12.08
CA GLY A 48 -3.50 -6.11 -12.49
C GLY A 48 -4.27 -7.39 -12.14
N ILE A 49 -5.54 -7.28 -11.75
CA ILE A 49 -6.39 -8.41 -11.36
C ILE A 49 -7.24 -8.87 -12.55
N CYS A 50 -7.09 -10.14 -12.91
CA CYS A 50 -7.85 -10.83 -13.94
C CYS A 50 -8.78 -11.88 -13.31
N TYR A 51 -9.83 -12.26 -14.04
CA TYR A 51 -10.79 -13.29 -13.62
C TYR A 51 -10.82 -14.40 -14.65
N LYS A 52 -10.98 -15.64 -14.19
CA LYS A 52 -11.26 -16.78 -15.07
C LYS A 52 -12.31 -17.68 -14.46
N GLU A 53 -13.08 -18.30 -15.34
CA GLU A 53 -14.06 -19.30 -14.96
C GLU A 53 -13.38 -20.66 -14.90
N VAL A 54 -13.56 -21.35 -13.78
CA VAL A 54 -13.09 -22.71 -13.55
C VAL A 54 -14.25 -23.58 -13.22
N LEU A 55 -14.15 -24.82 -13.67
CA LEU A 55 -15.12 -25.85 -13.38
C LEU A 55 -14.81 -26.44 -12.02
N GLY A 56 -15.64 -26.14 -11.03
CA GLY A 56 -15.53 -26.76 -9.72
C GLY A 56 -16.12 -28.16 -9.76
N GLU A 57 -15.31 -29.18 -9.49
CA GLU A 57 -15.79 -30.51 -9.13
C GLU A 57 -16.45 -30.44 -7.75
N ALA A 58 -17.73 -30.06 -7.72
CA ALA A 58 -18.56 -30.28 -6.55
C ALA A 58 -18.89 -31.78 -6.47
N SER A 59 -19.01 -32.31 -5.26
CA SER A 59 -19.49 -33.69 -5.00
C SER A 59 -20.97 -33.91 -5.35
N GLU A 60 -21.53 -33.11 -6.27
CA GLU A 60 -22.91 -33.12 -6.74
C GLU A 60 -22.91 -33.16 -8.28
N PRO A 61 -23.95 -33.72 -8.93
CA PRO A 61 -23.99 -33.97 -10.37
C PRO A 61 -24.11 -32.70 -11.23
N THR A 62 -24.04 -31.51 -10.63
CA THR A 62 -24.07 -30.22 -11.33
C THR A 62 -22.70 -29.58 -11.32
N LEU A 63 -22.13 -29.51 -12.51
CA LEU A 63 -20.92 -28.80 -12.87
C LEU A 63 -21.03 -27.32 -12.44
N LYS A 64 -20.32 -26.91 -11.36
CA LYS A 64 -20.43 -25.54 -10.84
C LYS A 64 -19.36 -24.66 -11.47
N LEU A 65 -19.80 -23.67 -12.23
CA LEU A 65 -18.91 -22.60 -12.71
C LEU A 65 -18.49 -21.73 -11.52
N GLN A 66 -17.19 -21.62 -11.29
CA GLN A 66 -16.61 -20.77 -10.26
C GLN A 66 -15.73 -19.71 -10.92
N THR A 67 -15.91 -18.45 -10.52
CA THR A 67 -15.03 -17.37 -10.97
C THR A 67 -13.91 -17.19 -9.97
N ILE A 68 -12.66 -17.37 -10.40
CA ILE A 68 -11.48 -17.13 -9.56
C ILE A 68 -10.71 -15.91 -10.05
N SER A 69 -10.13 -15.14 -9.12
CA SER A 69 -9.24 -14.02 -9.43
C SER A 69 -7.78 -14.45 -9.41
N TYR A 70 -6.97 -13.86 -10.28
CA TYR A 70 -5.54 -14.09 -10.39
C TYR A 70 -4.83 -12.83 -10.93
N CYS A 71 -3.51 -12.74 -10.78
CA CYS A 71 -2.77 -11.63 -11.38
C CYS A 71 -2.65 -11.83 -12.89
N CYS A 72 -2.94 -10.79 -13.68
CA CYS A 72 -2.79 -10.83 -15.13
C CYS A 72 -1.34 -11.15 -15.54
N PRO A 73 -1.10 -11.65 -16.77
CA PRO A 73 0.25 -11.84 -17.28
C PRO A 73 1.09 -10.55 -17.16
N GLY A 74 2.33 -10.68 -16.70
CA GLY A 74 3.19 -9.53 -16.43
C GLY A 74 2.94 -8.83 -15.09
N TYR A 75 2.07 -9.39 -14.23
CA TYR A 75 1.88 -8.93 -12.85
C TYR A 75 2.23 -10.04 -11.85
N ARG A 76 2.74 -9.66 -10.68
CA ARG A 76 3.07 -10.56 -9.56
C ARG A 76 2.23 -10.23 -8.34
N ARG A 77 1.89 -11.23 -7.53
CA ARG A 77 1.17 -11.03 -6.27
C ARG A 77 2.14 -10.55 -5.19
N ASP A 78 1.78 -9.50 -4.47
CA ASP A 78 2.44 -9.14 -3.21
C ASP A 78 1.97 -10.07 -2.09
N LEU A 79 2.92 -10.84 -1.52
CA LEU A 79 2.66 -11.80 -0.45
C LEU A 79 2.60 -11.15 0.95
N GLN A 80 2.98 -9.87 1.07
CA GLN A 80 2.90 -9.13 2.33
C GLN A 80 1.51 -8.55 2.59
N SER A 81 0.71 -8.38 1.53
CA SER A 81 -0.67 -7.91 1.64
C SER A 81 -1.62 -9.06 1.94
N SER A 82 -2.54 -8.85 2.89
CA SER A 82 -3.67 -9.75 3.13
C SER A 82 -4.75 -9.65 2.04
N ALA A 83 -4.68 -8.61 1.21
CA ALA A 83 -5.56 -8.40 0.06
C ALA A 83 -4.91 -8.89 -1.24
N MET A 84 -5.73 -9.21 -2.24
CA MET A 84 -5.25 -9.52 -3.60
C MET A 84 -4.65 -8.26 -4.23
N HIS A 85 -3.33 -8.11 -4.10
CA HIS A 85 -2.57 -7.00 -4.68
C HIS A 85 -1.63 -7.54 -5.75
N CYS A 86 -1.76 -7.02 -6.98
CA CYS A 86 -0.92 -7.40 -8.12
C CYS A 86 -0.08 -6.20 -8.54
N GLU A 87 1.25 -6.35 -8.47
CA GLU A 87 2.21 -5.36 -8.94
C GLU A 87 2.68 -5.71 -10.36
N PRO A 88 2.86 -4.74 -11.26
CA PRO A 88 3.45 -4.99 -12.57
C PRO A 88 4.91 -5.46 -12.43
N ILE A 89 5.33 -6.30 -13.37
CA ILE A 89 6.69 -6.81 -13.50
C ILE A 89 7.38 -6.01 -14.61
N CYS A 90 8.51 -5.39 -14.28
CA CYS A 90 9.39 -4.77 -15.25
C CYS A 90 10.65 -5.62 -15.38
N SER A 91 10.98 -6.02 -16.61
CA SER A 91 12.16 -6.85 -16.92
C SER A 91 13.48 -6.13 -16.65
N GLU A 92 13.47 -4.80 -16.80
CA GLU A 92 14.55 -3.92 -16.39
C GLU A 92 14.18 -3.21 -15.09
N ASP A 93 15.18 -3.00 -14.23
CA ASP A 93 15.00 -2.19 -13.02
C ASP A 93 14.67 -0.75 -13.41
N CYS A 94 13.42 -0.30 -13.14
CA CYS A 94 12.98 1.09 -13.25
C CYS A 94 13.68 1.99 -12.20
N THR A 95 15.02 2.04 -12.24
CA THR A 95 15.81 2.90 -11.36
C THR A 95 15.40 4.34 -11.62
N ASN A 96 15.12 5.11 -10.56
CA ASN A 96 14.58 6.47 -10.66
C ASN A 96 13.22 6.58 -11.38
N GLY A 97 12.40 5.53 -11.30
CA GLY A 97 11.02 5.54 -11.76
C GLY A 97 10.15 4.54 -11.00
N ILE A 98 8.95 4.33 -11.53
CA ILE A 98 7.97 3.37 -11.04
C ILE A 98 7.46 2.51 -12.20
N CYS A 99 7.32 1.21 -11.96
CA CYS A 99 6.73 0.29 -12.93
C CYS A 99 5.21 0.52 -12.96
N THR A 100 4.66 1.01 -14.08
CA THR A 100 3.23 1.36 -14.20
C THR A 100 2.38 0.32 -14.92
N ALA A 101 3.04 -0.48 -15.76
CA ALA A 101 2.48 -1.62 -16.45
C ALA A 101 3.62 -2.62 -16.75
N PRO A 102 3.33 -3.85 -17.21
CA PRO A 102 4.37 -4.81 -17.55
C PRO A 102 5.38 -4.21 -18.54
N ASP A 103 6.66 -4.18 -18.15
CA ASP A 103 7.77 -3.58 -18.90
C ASP A 103 7.65 -2.07 -19.23
N VAL A 104 6.76 -1.35 -18.52
CA VAL A 104 6.57 0.10 -18.65
C VAL A 104 7.01 0.80 -17.37
N CYS A 105 8.09 1.57 -17.47
CA CYS A 105 8.56 2.47 -16.41
C CYS A 105 8.10 3.90 -16.69
N GLU A 106 7.49 4.53 -15.68
CA GLU A 106 7.31 5.97 -15.62
C GLU A 106 8.44 6.59 -14.79
N CYS A 107 9.17 7.55 -15.36
CA CYS A 107 10.33 8.15 -14.70
C CYS A 107 9.91 9.21 -13.69
N TYR A 108 10.66 9.34 -12.59
CA TYR A 108 10.44 10.43 -11.65
C TYR A 108 10.68 11.79 -12.31
N PRO A 109 10.05 12.87 -11.80
CA PRO A 109 10.31 14.22 -12.30
C PRO A 109 11.82 14.54 -12.33
N GLY A 110 12.30 15.05 -13.46
CA GLY A 110 13.73 15.33 -13.70
C GLY A 110 14.52 14.20 -14.37
N TYR A 111 13.89 13.03 -14.58
CA TYR A 111 14.50 11.89 -15.27
C TYR A 111 13.82 11.63 -16.62
N THR A 112 14.58 11.12 -17.60
CA THR A 112 14.06 10.70 -18.91
C THR A 112 14.48 9.29 -19.27
N ARG A 113 13.69 8.65 -20.13
CA ARG A 113 13.93 7.27 -20.54
C ARG A 113 15.08 7.20 -21.54
N ALA A 114 16.21 6.62 -21.13
CA ALA A 114 17.38 6.37 -21.96
C ALA A 114 17.83 4.91 -21.77
N GLY A 115 17.97 4.17 -22.86
CA GLY A 115 18.49 2.79 -22.81
C GLY A 115 17.71 1.81 -21.92
N GLY A 116 16.40 2.04 -21.70
CA GLY A 116 15.55 1.19 -20.85
C GLY A 116 15.49 1.59 -19.37
N ARG A 117 16.26 2.61 -18.96
CA ARG A 117 16.30 3.15 -17.60
C ARG A 117 15.89 4.62 -17.56
N CYS A 118 15.62 5.13 -16.36
CA CYS A 118 15.40 6.56 -16.14
C CYS A 118 16.73 7.22 -15.76
N GLU A 119 17.26 8.01 -16.67
CA GLU A 119 18.51 8.76 -16.54
C GLU A 119 18.22 10.24 -16.25
N GLU A 120 19.08 10.87 -15.46
CA GLU A 120 18.98 12.31 -15.15
C GLU A 120 19.32 13.12 -16.41
N LEU A 121 18.58 14.21 -16.63
CA LEU A 121 18.77 15.13 -17.75
C LEU A 121 20.05 15.96 -17.64
#